data_AF-A0A7X9G2R5-F1
#
_entry.id   AF-A0A7X9G2R5-F1
#
_cell.length_a   1.000
_cell.length_b   1.000
_cell.length_c   1.000
_cell.angle_alpha   90.00
_cell.angle_beta   90.00
_cell.angle_gamma   90.00
#
_symmetry.space_group_name_H-M   'P 1'
#
loop_
_entity.id
_entity.type
_entity.pdbx_description
1 polymer ?
#
loop_
_entity_poly.entity_id
_entity_poly.type
_entity_poly.pdbx_seq_one_letter_code
_entity_poly.pdbx_strand_id
1 'polypeptide(L)' 'MATSTFRNKNEVRPKKGAGDRRRRVETQKKRLISLGMPEEVVQKLQVDEIRALLRHPKKVEMQYAAQ' A
#
# COMPACT_ATOMS: atom_id res chain seq x y z
N MET A 1 22.83 -27.59 -18.63
CA MET A 1 21.42 -27.64 -19.08
C MET A 1 20.59 -26.77 -18.15
N ALA A 2 20.09 -25.62 -18.61
CA ALA A 2 19.20 -24.80 -17.78
C ALA A 2 17.85 -25.51 -17.66
N THR A 3 17.48 -25.86 -16.43
CA THR A 3 16.21 -26.52 -16.09
C THR A 3 15.04 -25.60 -16.45
N SER A 4 13.93 -26.19 -16.87
CA SER A 4 12.83 -25.62 -17.67
C SER A 4 12.14 -24.35 -17.15
N THR A 5 12.32 -23.98 -15.88
CA THR A 5 11.63 -22.83 -15.24
C THR A 5 12.05 -21.48 -15.81
N PHE A 6 13.30 -21.32 -16.24
CA PHE A 6 13.80 -20.04 -16.78
C PHE A 6 13.17 -19.65 -18.14
N ARG A 7 12.56 -20.62 -18.85
CA ARG A 7 11.87 -20.37 -20.14
C ARG A 7 10.42 -19.93 -19.96
N ASN A 8 9.80 -20.22 -18.80
CA ASN A 8 8.42 -19.83 -18.54
C ASN A 8 8.34 -18.35 -18.15
N LYS A 9 8.00 -17.49 -19.12
CA LYS A 9 7.87 -16.04 -18.94
C LYS A 9 6.88 -15.62 -17.84
N ASN A 10 5.93 -16.49 -17.46
CA ASN A 10 4.97 -16.22 -16.39
C ASN A 10 5.60 -16.33 -14.99
N GLU A 11 6.59 -17.21 -14.83
CA GLU A 11 7.27 -17.47 -13.55
C GLU A 11 8.41 -16.48 -13.30
N VAL A 12 9.13 -16.08 -14.35
CA VAL A 12 10.29 -15.17 -14.25
C VAL A 12 9.90 -13.68 -14.29
N ARG A 13 8.62 -13.34 -14.47
CA ARG A 13 8.18 -11.94 -14.46
C ARG A 13 8.52 -11.30 -13.11
N PRO A 14 9.19 -10.13 -13.08
CA PRO A 14 9.50 -9.44 -11.83
C PRO A 14 8.23 -9.11 -11.04
N LYS A 15 8.19 -9.56 -9.79
CA LYS A 15 7.14 -9.26 -8.82
C LYS A 15 7.77 -8.50 -7.66
N LYS A 16 7.05 -7.55 -7.07
CA LYS A 16 7.52 -6.92 -5.82
C LYS A 16 7.71 -7.99 -4.75
N GLY A 17 8.89 -7.98 -4.12
CA GLY A 17 9.19 -8.83 -2.98
C GLY A 17 8.30 -8.50 -1.78
N ALA A 18 8.26 -9.40 -0.79
CA ALA A 18 7.49 -9.18 0.43
C ALA A 18 7.95 -7.93 1.19
N GLY A 19 9.27 -7.68 1.24
CA GLY A 19 9.85 -6.49 1.88
C GLY A 19 9.39 -5.19 1.24
N ASP A 20 9.43 -5.09 -0.10
CA ASP A 20 8.98 -3.88 -0.81
C ASP A 20 7.48 -3.64 -0.65
N ARG A 21 6.69 -4.72 -0.54
CA ARG A 21 5.26 -4.60 -0.24
C ARG A 21 5.04 -4.01 1.15
N ARG A 22 5.79 -4.48 2.17
CA ARG A 22 5.69 -3.95 3.54
C ARG A 22 6.09 -2.48 3.62
N ARG A 23 7.25 -2.12 3.06
CA ARG A 23 7.74 -0.72 2.99
C ARG A 23 6.72 0.22 2.33
N ARG A 24 6.08 -0.25 1.26
CA ARG A 24 4.99 0.51 0.60
C ARG A 24 3.82 0.75 1.54
N VAL A 25 3.36 -0.27 2.26
CA VAL A 25 2.23 -0.14 3.19
C VAL A 25 2.57 0.84 4.32
N GLU A 26 3.77 0.75 4.89
CA GLU A 26 4.23 1.70 5.91
C GLU A 26 4.24 3.14 5.41
N THR A 27 4.75 3.35 4.19
CA THR A 27 4.75 4.68 3.55
C THR A 27 3.32 5.18 3.33
N GLN A 28 2.41 4.30 2.94
CA GLN A 28 1.00 4.65 2.75
C GLN A 28 0.30 5.00 4.06
N LYS A 29 0.59 4.28 5.15
CA LYS A 29 0.10 4.62 6.50
C LYS A 29 0.57 6.00 6.93
N LYS A 30 1.87 6.29 6.78
CA LYS A 30 2.44 7.63 7.08
C LYS A 30 1.75 8.74 6.29
N ARG A 31 1.43 8.49 5.02
CA ARG A 31 0.68 9.45 4.19
C ARG A 31 -0.73 9.69 4.73
N LEU A 32 -1.47 8.65 5.11
CA LEU A 32 -2.80 8.83 5.71
C LEU A 32 -2.76 9.64 7.00
N ILE A 33 -1.75 9.40 7.84
CA ILE A 33 -1.54 10.19 9.06
C ILE A 33 -1.26 11.66 8.72
N SER A 34 -0.43 11.93 7.71
CA SER A 34 -0.17 13.31 7.27
C SER A 34 -1.40 14.03 6.69
N LEU A 35 -2.41 13.29 6.23
CA LEU A 35 -3.69 13.85 5.76
C LEU A 35 -4.68 14.11 6.91
N GLY A 36 -4.30 13.82 8.16
CA GLY A 36 -5.14 14.06 9.36
C GLY A 36 -5.84 12.82 9.91
N MET A 37 -5.59 11.61 9.37
CA MET A 37 -6.20 10.39 9.90
C MET A 37 -5.52 9.95 11.22
N PRO A 38 -6.27 9.65 12.29
CA PRO A 38 -5.68 9.20 13.55
C PRO A 38 -4.98 7.84 13.40
N GLU A 39 -3.84 7.70 14.06
CA GLU A 39 -2.96 6.53 13.90
C GLU A 39 -3.64 5.22 14.33
N GLU A 40 -4.49 5.25 15.35
CA GLU A 40 -5.27 4.09 15.80
C GLU A 40 -6.21 3.54 14.72
N VAL A 41 -6.81 4.43 13.93
CA VAL A 41 -7.70 4.05 12.83
C VAL A 41 -6.87 3.47 11.70
N VAL A 42 -5.76 4.13 11.34
CA VAL A 42 -4.85 3.67 10.27
C VAL A 42 -4.26 2.28 10.57
N GLN A 43 -4.02 1.94 11.84
CA GLN A 43 -3.51 0.63 12.23
C GLN A 43 -4.52 -0.50 12.06
N LYS A 44 -5.82 -0.23 12.26
CA LYS A 44 -6.90 -1.21 12.12
C LYS A 44 -7.29 -1.47 10.65
N LEU A 45 -6.96 -0.58 9.73
CA LEU A 45 -7.31 -0.69 8.32
C LEU A 45 -6.59 -1.85 7.62
N GLN A 46 -7.33 -2.48 6.70
CA GLN A 46 -6.75 -3.44 5.77
C GLN A 46 -5.94 -2.75 4.68
N VAL A 47 -5.03 -3.50 4.05
CA VAL A 47 -4.09 -2.98 3.05
C VAL A 47 -4.81 -2.40 1.81
N ASP A 48 -5.95 -2.95 1.43
CA ASP A 48 -6.70 -2.47 0.26
C ASP A 48 -7.50 -1.20 0.56
N GLU A 49 -8.02 -1.06 1.78
CA GLU A 49 -8.67 0.17 2.26
C GLU A 49 -7.68 1.33 2.30
N ILE A 50 -6.47 1.10 2.82
CA ILE A 50 -5.37 2.09 2.83
C ILE A 50 -5.09 2.62 1.42
N ARG A 51 -5.10 1.73 0.42
CA ARG A 51 -4.84 2.10 -0.99
C ARG A 51 -6.03 2.84 -1.60
N ALA A 52 -7.25 2.44 -1.25
CA ALA A 52 -8.48 3.06 -1.75
C ALA A 52 -8.61 4.51 -1.25
N LEU A 53 -8.36 4.76 0.04
CA LEU A 53 -8.39 6.10 0.64
C LEU A 53 -7.37 7.03 -0.05
N LEU A 54 -6.16 6.55 -0.28
CA LEU A 54 -5.11 7.32 -0.96
C LEU A 54 -5.37 7.59 -2.46
N ARG A 55 -6.39 6.97 -3.07
CA ARG A 55 -6.78 7.28 -4.46
C ARG A 55 -7.42 8.66 -4.56
N HIS A 56 -8.10 9.10 -3.51
CA HIS A 56 -8.79 10.39 -3.45
C HIS A 56 -8.39 11.17 -2.19
N PRO A 57 -7.13 11.64 -2.10
CA PRO A 57 -6.56 12.22 -0.88
C PRO A 57 -7.35 13.44 -0.39
N LYS A 58 -7.82 14.31 -1.30
CA LYS A 58 -8.66 15.48 -0.96
C LYS A 58 -9.95 15.11 -0.23
N LYS A 59 -10.57 13.97 -0.56
CA LYS A 59 -11.79 13.51 0.13
C LYS A 59 -11.47 13.06 1.56
N VAL A 60 -10.32 12.41 1.74
CA VAL A 60 -9.83 12.00 3.06
C VAL A 60 -9.50 13.24 3.89
N GLU A 61 -8.76 14.20 3.32
CA GLU A 61 -8.49 15.48 3.98
C GLU A 61 -9.80 16.15 4.40
N MET A 62 -10.78 16.32 3.52
CA MET A 62 -12.07 16.92 3.89
C MET A 62 -12.82 16.17 5.00
N GLN A 63 -12.73 14.85 5.04
CA GLN A 63 -13.39 14.03 6.07
C GLN A 63 -12.75 14.19 7.46
N TYR A 64 -11.44 14.43 7.50
CA TYR A 64 -10.66 14.48 8.73
C TYR A 64 -10.11 15.89 9.07
N ALA A 65 -10.32 16.89 8.21
CA ALA A 65 -9.90 18.29 8.40
C ALA A 65 -10.68 19.02 9.52
N ALA A 66 -11.70 18.39 10.10
CA ALA A 66 -12.57 18.96 11.12
C ALA A 66 -12.43 18.29 12.51
N GLN A 67 -11.46 17.38 12.68
CA GLN A 67 -11.14 16.77 13.99
C GLN A 67 -10.01 17.51 14.71
#